data_AF-A0A928ZHJ6-F1
#
_entry.id   AF-A0A928ZHJ6-F1
#
_cell.length_a   1.000
_cell.length_b   1.000
_cell.length_c   1.000
_cell.angle_alpha   90.00
_cell.angle_beta   90.00
_cell.angle_gamma   90.00
#
_symmetry.space_group_name_H-M   'P 1'
#
loop_
_entity.id
_entity.type
_entity.pdbx_description
1 polymer ?
#
loop_
_entity_poly.entity_id
_entity_poly.type
_entity_poly.pdbx_seq_one_letter_code
_entity_poly.pdbx_strand_id
1 'polypeptide(L)' 'MPRYQVVVKRIVSSNGKIIAEAKSIASAYSNGKSEINQSISVTLSSDSSSSTSISNFN' A
#
# COMPACT_ATOMS: atom_id res chain seq x y z
N MET A 1 12.96 21.10 7.18
CA MET A 1 12.80 19.62 7.23
C MET A 1 11.52 19.26 6.49
N PRO A 2 11.53 18.24 5.61
CA PRO A 2 10.32 17.76 4.94
C PRO A 2 9.25 17.30 5.94
N ARG A 3 7.99 17.57 5.64
CA ARG A 3 6.85 17.00 6.36
C ARG A 3 6.57 15.61 5.81
N TYR A 4 6.50 14.63 6.69
CA TYR A 4 6.20 13.25 6.32
C TYR A 4 4.81 12.87 6.83
N GLN A 5 4.03 12.23 5.96
CA GLN A 5 2.82 11.51 6.35
C GLN A 5 2.97 10.06 5.92
N VAL A 6 2.74 9.14 6.86
CA VAL A 6 2.74 7.71 6.60
C VAL A 6 1.32 7.19 6.77
N VAL A 7 0.78 6.56 5.73
CA VAL A 7 -0.52 5.90 5.76
C VAL A 7 -0.29 4.42 5.49
N VAL A 8 -0.79 3.57 6.38
CA VAL A 8 -0.78 2.11 6.21
C VAL A 8 -2.22 1.63 6.13
N LYS A 9 -2.57 0.95 5.04
CA LYS A 9 -3.87 0.30 4.85
C LYS A 9 -3.67 -1.21 4.84
N ARG A 10 -4.51 -1.95 5.54
CA ARG A 10 -4.44 -3.41 5.66
C ARG A 10 -5.78 -4.04 5.33
N ILE A 11 -5.75 -5.15 4.63
CA ILE A 11 -6.87 -6.07 4.50
C ILE A 11 -6.60 -7.24 5.45
N VAL A 12 -7.52 -7.45 6.38
CA VAL A 12 -7.41 -8.45 7.45
C VAL A 12 -8.52 -9.46 7.27
N SER A 13 -8.18 -10.76 7.24
CA SER A 13 -9.17 -11.84 7.18
C SER A 13 -9.90 -11.99 8.52
N SER A 14 -11.00 -12.74 8.53
CA SER A 14 -11.82 -12.98 9.73
C SER A 14 -11.05 -13.62 10.90
N ASN A 15 -9.96 -14.34 10.61
CA ASN A 15 -9.06 -14.93 11.61
C ASN A 15 -7.92 -13.99 12.07
N GLY A 16 -7.91 -12.72 11.64
CA GLY A 16 -6.93 -11.73 12.06
C GLY A 16 -5.61 -11.71 11.26
N LYS A 17 -5.45 -12.56 10.25
CA LYS A 17 -4.27 -12.55 9.38
C LYS A 17 -4.32 -11.37 8.39
N ILE A 18 -3.20 -10.67 8.22
CA ILE A 18 -3.06 -9.65 7.16
C ILE A 18 -2.85 -10.37 5.84
N ILE A 19 -3.75 -10.15 4.88
CA ILE A 19 -3.68 -10.76 3.53
C ILE A 19 -3.18 -9.77 2.47
N ALA A 20 -3.31 -8.47 2.73
CA ALA A 20 -2.68 -7.42 1.93
C ALA A 20 -2.36 -6.20 2.79
N GLU A 21 -1.25 -5.54 2.49
CA GLU A 21 -0.83 -4.28 3.09
C GLU A 21 -0.39 -3.31 2.00
N ALA A 22 -0.86 -2.06 2.09
CA ALA A 22 -0.38 -0.95 1.29
C ALA A 22 0.20 0.13 2.23
N LYS A 23 1.45 0.52 1.98
CA LYS A 23 2.14 1.59 2.70
C LYS A 23 2.38 2.75 1.76
N SER A 24 1.89 3.92 2.13
CA SER A 24 2.12 5.17 1.40
C SER A 24 2.91 6.13 2.28
N ILE A 25 4.01 6.66 1.75
CA ILE A 25 4.84 7.68 2.37
C ILE A 25 4.73 8.93 1.51
N ALA A 26 4.08 9.96 2.03
CA ALA A 26 4.00 11.27 1.40
C ALA A 26 5.01 12.22 2.05
N SER A 27 5.81 12.87 1.22
CA SER A 27 6.84 13.83 1.64
C SER A 27 6.54 15.18 1.00
N ALA A 28 6.40 16.23 1.80
CA ALA A 28 6.24 17.60 1.33
C ALA A 28 7.45 18.45 1.71
N TYR A 29 8.09 19.05 0.72
CA TYR A 29 9.30 19.87 0.88
C TYR A 29 8.95 21.36 0.86
N SER A 30 9.76 22.20 1.51
CA SER A 30 9.53 23.65 1.58
C SER A 30 9.67 24.37 0.23
N ASN A 31 10.21 23.71 -0.78
CA ASN A 31 10.34 24.22 -2.15
C ASN A 31 9.12 23.90 -3.03
N GLY A 32 7.99 23.49 -2.43
CA GLY A 32 6.77 23.14 -3.15
C GLY A 32 6.79 21.77 -3.83
N LYS A 33 7.88 21.00 -3.74
CA LYS A 33 7.92 19.62 -4.23
C LYS A 33 7.15 18.71 -3.28
N SER A 34 6.43 17.75 -3.86
CA SER A 34 5.77 16.67 -3.13
C SER A 34 6.08 15.35 -3.80
N GLU A 35 6.38 14.33 -2.99
CA GLU A 35 6.69 12.98 -3.45
C GLU A 35 5.82 11.99 -2.70
N ILE A 36 5.29 10.99 -3.41
CA ILE A 36 4.55 9.89 -2.83
C ILE A 36 5.24 8.59 -3.23
N ASN A 37 5.74 7.85 -2.23
CA ASN A 37 6.27 6.51 -2.41
C ASN A 37 5.27 5.50 -1.87
N GLN A 38 4.80 4.57 -2.71
CA GLN A 38 3.86 3.53 -2.30
C GLN A 38 4.46 2.16 -2.54
N SER A 39 4.30 1.28 -1.55
CA SER A 39 4.58 -0.14 -1.68
C SER A 39 3.36 -0.96 -1.30
N ILE A 40 3.12 -2.03 -2.04
CA ILE A 40 2.01 -2.95 -1.83
C ILE A 40 2.58 -4.35 -1.65
N SER A 41 2.16 -5.03 -0.60
CA SER A 41 2.49 -6.43 -0.31
C SER A 41 1.21 -7.23 -0.22
N VAL A 42 1.12 -8.32 -0.99
CA VAL A 42 -0.05 -9.22 -1.01
C VAL A 42 0.43 -10.62 -0.70
N THR A 43 -0.19 -11.26 0.29
CA THR A 43 0.07 -12.66 0.62
C THR A 43 -1.04 -13.51 0.04
N LEU A 44 -0.73 -14.25 -1.02
CA LEU A 44 -1.66 -15.20 -1.64
C LEU A 44 -1.48 -16.57 -0.96
N SER A 45 -2.54 -17.08 -0.34
CA SER A 45 -2.62 -18.48 0.11
C SER A 45 -3.23 -19.33 -0.99
N SER A 46 -2.54 -20.42 -1.36
CA SER A 46 -2.81 -21.25 -2.54
C SER A 46 -3.98 -22.23 -2.40
N ASP A 47 -5.13 -21.78 -1.90
CA ASP A 47 -6.33 -22.63 -1.85
C ASP A 47 -7.32 -22.19 -2.95
N SER A 48 -7.28 -22.91 -4.08
CA SER A 48 -8.18 -22.86 -5.26
C SER A 48 -8.44 -21.48 -5.90
N SER A 49 -7.99 -21.32 -7.15
CA SER A 49 -8.37 -20.24 -8.10
C SER A 49 -8.29 -18.80 -7.54
N SER A 50 -7.10 -18.36 -7.12
CA SER A 50 -6.84 -16.94 -6.87
C SER A 50 -6.60 -16.20 -8.20
N SER A 51 -7.41 -15.20 -8.52
CA SER A 51 -7.16 -14.28 -9.64
C SER A 51 -6.61 -12.95 -9.14
N THR A 52 -5.46 -12.53 -9.64
CA THR A 52 -4.89 -11.21 -9.37
C THR A 52 -5.15 -10.29 -10.57
N SER A 53 -5.78 -9.14 -10.34
CA SER A 53 -5.96 -8.10 -11.36
C SER A 53 -5.20 -6.85 -10.93
N ILE A 54 -4.24 -6.43 -11.74
CA ILE A 54 -3.48 -5.18 -11.55
C ILE A 54 -3.92 -4.23 -12.66
N SER A 55 -4.50 -3.11 -12.28
CA SER A 55 -4.85 -2.01 -13.19
C SER A 55 -4.05 -0.78 -12.81
N ASN A 56 -3.26 -0.26 -13.76
CA ASN A 56 -2.60 1.03 -13.61
C ASN A 56 -3.48 2.10 -14.26
N PHE A 57 -3.79 3.15 -13.52
CA PHE A 57 -4.39 4.37 -14.07
C PHE A 57 -3.27 5.41 -14.20
N ASN A 58 -3.04 5.90 -15.42
CA ASN A 58 -2.11 6.99 -15.71
C ASN A 58 -2.80 8.35 -15.46
#